data_AF-A0A7Y0AGF3-F1
#
_entry.id   AF-A0A7Y0AGF3-F1
#
_cell.length_a   1.000
_cell.length_b   1.000
_cell.length_c   1.000
_cell.angle_alpha   90.00
_cell.angle_beta   90.00
_cell.angle_gamma   90.00
#
_symmetry.space_group_name_H-M   'P 1'
#
loop_
_entity.id
_entity.type
_entity.pdbx_description
1 polymer ?
#
loop_
_entity_poly.entity_id
_entity_poly.type
_entity_poly.pdbx_seq_one_letter_code
_entity_poly.pdbx_strand_id
1 'polypeptide(L)'
;MPHQGEILQEAIKNSGISITRIVEELGITRPTIYRKFKDDTLDVNFVQAVGKIIGHDFSNDFTIIQQSTLPFVTNVTRNAVSQPVSVRAANNSAAEMDVSKQLMALQTKYIALLEAYNELLLKVYGPR
;
A
#
# COMPACT_ATOMS: atom_id res chain seq x y z
N MET A 1 -10.03 -8.36 -10.10
CA MET A 1 -8.82 -8.39 -9.25
C MET A 1 -8.67 -9.79 -8.71
N PRO A 2 -7.45 -10.34 -8.57
CA PRO A 2 -7.28 -11.66 -7.99
C PRO A 2 -7.75 -11.65 -6.53
N HIS A 3 -8.39 -12.75 -6.13
CA HIS A 3 -8.97 -12.93 -4.80
C HIS A 3 -7.86 -13.10 -3.76
N GLN A 4 -7.71 -12.15 -2.84
CA GLN A 4 -6.54 -12.14 -1.95
C GLN A 4 -6.52 -13.34 -0.97
N GLY A 5 -7.69 -13.80 -0.54
CA GLY A 5 -7.83 -14.99 0.28
C GLY A 5 -7.38 -16.29 -0.39
N GLU A 6 -7.55 -16.40 -1.71
CA GLU A 6 -7.14 -17.58 -2.49
C GLU A 6 -5.62 -17.64 -2.64
N ILE A 7 -4.99 -16.50 -2.94
CA ILE A 7 -3.53 -16.36 -2.98
C ILE A 7 -2.92 -16.79 -1.63
N LEU A 8 -3.49 -16.32 -0.53
CA LEU A 8 -3.02 -16.67 0.81
C LEU A 8 -3.14 -18.18 1.07
N GLN A 9 -4.28 -18.77 0.69
CA GLN A 9 -4.52 -20.20 0.85
C GLN A 9 -3.53 -21.04 0.03
N GLU A 10 -3.24 -20.63 -1.21
CA GLU A 10 -2.28 -21.33 -2.07
C GLU A 10 -0.86 -21.23 -1.53
N ALA A 11 -0.43 -20.05 -1.07
CA ALA A 11 0.88 -19.89 -0.44
C ALA A 11 1.05 -20.75 0.82
N ILE A 12 0.02 -20.83 1.66
CA ILE A 12 0.01 -21.72 2.83
C ILE A 12 0.14 -23.19 2.39
N LYS A 13 -0.63 -23.60 1.37
CA LYS A 13 -0.55 -24.97 0.83
C LYS A 13 0.84 -25.30 0.30
N ASN A 14 1.47 -24.37 -0.40
CA ASN A 14 2.80 -24.52 -0.99
C ASN A 14 3.91 -24.52 0.08
N SER A 15 3.71 -23.84 1.20
CA SER A 15 4.66 -23.83 2.33
C SER A 15 4.74 -25.17 3.08
N GLY A 16 3.73 -26.04 2.94
CA GLY A 16 3.64 -27.30 3.68
C GLY A 16 3.36 -27.14 5.19
N ILE A 17 3.15 -25.91 5.67
CA ILE A 17 2.83 -25.64 7.09
C ILE A 17 1.35 -25.91 7.35
N SER A 18 1.05 -26.63 8.43
CA SER A 18 -0.33 -26.93 8.79
C SER A 18 -1.08 -25.68 9.25
N ILE A 19 -2.34 -25.58 8.82
CA ILE A 19 -3.25 -24.49 9.23
C ILE A 19 -3.34 -24.38 10.76
N THR A 20 -3.28 -25.52 11.47
CA THR A 20 -3.26 -25.58 12.94
C THR A 20 -2.14 -24.74 13.53
N ARG A 21 -0.92 -24.87 13.01
CA ARG A 21 0.24 -24.13 13.50
C ARG A 21 0.10 -22.64 13.22
N ILE A 22 -0.43 -22.29 12.05
CA ILE A 22 -0.63 -20.89 11.66
C ILE A 22 -1.66 -20.21 12.58
N VAL A 23 -2.77 -20.88 12.90
CA VAL A 23 -3.80 -20.29 13.78
C VAL A 23 -3.32 -20.16 15.23
N GLU A 24 -2.49 -21.09 15.70
CA GLU A 24 -1.86 -21.04 17.02
C GLU A 24 -0.90 -19.84 17.13
N GLU A 25 -0.02 -19.64 16.15
CA GLU A 25 0.92 -18.51 16.09
C GLU A 25 0.21 -17.16 15.95
N LEU A 26 -0.89 -17.11 15.20
CA LEU A 26 -1.71 -15.90 15.04
C LEU A 26 -2.62 -15.61 16.23
N GLY A 27 -2.81 -16.56 17.15
CA GLY A 27 -3.76 -16.44 18.26
C GLY A 27 -5.23 -16.35 17.82
N ILE A 28 -5.58 -16.97 16.69
CA ILE A 28 -6.94 -16.98 16.14
C ILE A 28 -7.52 -18.39 16.09
N THR A 29 -8.82 -18.49 15.79
CA THR A 29 -9.50 -19.78 15.64
C THR A 29 -9.53 -20.25 14.18
N ARG A 30 -9.60 -21.57 13.94
CA ARG A 30 -9.72 -22.14 12.58
C ARG A 30 -10.89 -21.59 11.77
N PRO A 31 -12.12 -21.40 12.31
CA PRO A 31 -13.19 -20.78 11.54
C PRO A 31 -12.84 -19.36 11.06
N THR A 32 -12.01 -18.64 11.81
CA THR A 32 -11.56 -17.29 11.44
C THR A 32 -10.64 -17.30 10.24
N ILE A 33 -9.69 -18.24 10.17
CA ILE A 33 -8.79 -18.32 9.03
C ILE A 33 -9.51 -18.77 7.76
N TYR A 34 -10.45 -19.71 7.87
CA TYR A 34 -11.27 -20.13 6.72
C TYR A 34 -12.19 -19.04 6.20
N ARG A 35 -12.68 -18.16 7.09
CA ARG A 35 -13.42 -16.96 6.67
C ARG A 35 -12.51 -16.01 5.89
N LYS A 36 -11.28 -15.78 6.37
CA LYS A 36 -10.29 -14.92 5.70
C LYS A 36 -9.95 -15.39 4.28
N PHE A 37 -9.92 -16.70 4.02
CA PHE A 37 -9.71 -17.21 2.66
C PHE A 37 -10.86 -16.86 1.68
N LYS A 38 -12.05 -16.53 2.19
CA LYS A 38 -13.19 -16.09 1.37
C LYS A 38 -13.25 -14.58 1.18
N ASP A 39 -12.35 -13.81 1.79
CA ASP A 39 -12.34 -12.36 1.66
C ASP A 39 -11.57 -11.95 0.40
N ASP A 40 -12.18 -11.13 -0.46
CA ASP A 40 -11.55 -10.58 -1.68
C ASP A 40 -10.35 -9.69 -1.36
N THR A 41 -10.41 -9.02 -0.21
CA THR A 41 -9.36 -8.15 0.31
C THR A 41 -9.02 -8.52 1.74
N LEU A 42 -7.72 -8.49 2.05
CA LEU A 42 -7.17 -8.84 3.35
C LEU A 42 -6.40 -7.66 3.94
N ASP A 43 -6.38 -7.60 5.27
CA ASP A 43 -5.56 -6.63 5.97
C ASP A 43 -4.08 -6.91 5.74
N VAL A 44 -3.31 -5.85 5.47
CA VAL A 44 -1.88 -5.94 5.16
C VAL A 44 -1.09 -6.50 6.34
N ASN A 45 -1.45 -6.13 7.58
CA ASN A 45 -0.77 -6.64 8.76
C ASN A 45 -1.00 -8.15 8.92
N PHE A 46 -2.21 -8.62 8.62
CA PHE A 46 -2.56 -10.03 8.64
C PHE A 46 -1.75 -10.82 7.61
N VAL A 47 -1.70 -10.35 6.37
CA VAL A 47 -0.90 -10.96 5.30
C VAL A 47 0.58 -11.02 5.68
N GLN A 48 1.11 -9.93 6.23
CA GLN A 48 2.51 -9.87 6.66
C GLN A 48 2.80 -10.85 7.82
N ALA A 49 1.89 -10.98 8.78
CA ALA A 49 2.03 -11.93 9.87
C ALA A 49 2.04 -13.38 9.36
N VAL A 50 1.12 -13.73 8.46
CA VAL A 50 1.10 -15.06 7.82
C VAL A 50 2.39 -15.29 7.03
N GLY A 51 2.84 -14.31 6.24
CA GLY A 51 4.07 -14.39 5.44
C GLY A 51 5.31 -14.68 6.29
N LYS A 52 5.41 -14.05 7.48
CA LYS A 52 6.48 -14.34 8.44
C LYS A 52 6.43 -15.77 8.98
N ILE A 53 5.23 -16.31 9.22
CA ILE A 53 5.04 -17.69 9.73
C ILE A 53 5.43 -18.71 8.66
N ILE A 54 5.04 -18.47 7.40
CA ILE A 54 5.27 -19.41 6.30
C ILE A 54 6.57 -19.17 5.52
N GLY A 55 7.31 -18.11 5.85
CA GLY A 55 8.55 -17.72 5.15
C GLY A 55 8.31 -17.26 3.71
N HIS A 56 7.15 -16.69 3.42
CA HIS A 56 6.75 -16.25 2.08
C HIS A 56 6.66 -14.73 1.99
N ASP A 57 7.26 -14.16 0.94
CA ASP A 57 7.14 -12.73 0.64
C ASP A 57 5.99 -12.49 -0.33
N PHE A 58 4.92 -11.92 0.21
CA PHE A 58 3.69 -11.62 -0.52
C PHE A 58 3.74 -10.32 -1.34
N SER A 59 4.88 -9.62 -1.36
CA SER A 59 5.04 -8.35 -2.08
C SER A 59 4.88 -8.49 -3.60
N ASN A 60 5.12 -9.69 -4.14
CA ASN A 60 5.00 -9.99 -5.57
C ASN A 60 3.60 -10.51 -5.96
N ASP A 61 2.88 -11.14 -5.04
CA ASP A 61 1.61 -11.83 -5.34
C ASP A 61 0.41 -10.91 -5.17
N PHE A 62 0.47 -10.05 -4.15
CA PHE A 62 -0.42 -8.92 -4.12
C PHE A 62 0.20 -7.89 -5.04
N THR A 63 -0.51 -7.53 -6.12
CA THR A 63 -0.40 -6.19 -6.66
C THR A 63 -0.91 -5.28 -5.55
N ILE A 64 -0.06 -5.04 -4.55
CA ILE A 64 -0.35 -4.09 -3.50
C ILE A 64 -0.57 -2.83 -4.31
N ILE A 65 -1.80 -2.33 -4.32
CA ILE A 65 -2.01 -0.91 -4.53
C ILE A 65 -1.34 -0.30 -3.30
N GLN A 66 0.00 -0.27 -3.30
CA GLN A 66 0.75 0.68 -2.53
C GLN A 66 0.32 1.96 -3.20
N GLN A 67 -0.82 2.48 -2.75
CA GLN A 67 -1.04 3.90 -2.73
C GLN A 67 0.22 4.40 -2.08
N SER A 68 1.13 4.85 -2.94
CA SER A 68 2.51 5.10 -2.65
C SER A 68 2.45 5.98 -1.43
N THR A 69 2.82 5.45 -0.26
CA THR A 69 2.84 6.25 0.94
C THR A 69 3.94 7.24 0.65
N LEU A 70 3.51 8.44 0.25
CA LEU A 70 4.39 9.54 -0.07
C LEU A 70 5.40 9.63 1.09
N PRO A 71 6.68 9.89 0.81
CA PRO A 71 7.77 9.87 1.81
C PRO A 71 7.62 10.90 2.94
N PHE A 72 6.47 11.56 3.06
CA PHE A 72 6.14 12.51 4.11
C PHE A 72 5.41 11.91 5.32
N VAL A 73 4.83 10.69 5.22
CA VAL A 73 4.22 10.07 6.41
C VAL A 73 5.32 9.43 7.24
N THR A 74 5.83 10.19 8.22
CA THR A 74 6.71 9.67 9.26
C THR A 74 5.98 8.52 9.96
N ASN A 75 6.38 7.28 9.68
CA ASN A 75 6.00 6.15 10.51
C ASN A 75 6.56 6.43 11.90
N VAL A 76 5.69 6.80 12.83
CA VAL A 76 6.01 6.87 14.26
C VAL A 76 6.17 5.45 14.74
N THR A 77 7.35 4.88 14.49
CA THR A 77 7.84 3.71 15.18
C THR A 77 7.90 4.09 16.66
N ARG A 78 6.94 3.63 17.45
CA ARG A 78 6.97 3.79 18.91
C ARG A 78 8.06 2.88 19.48
N ASN A 79 9.32 3.24 19.25
CA ASN A 79 10.42 2.77 20.08
C ASN A 79 10.57 3.78 21.21
N ALA A 80 10.21 3.35 22.42
CA ALA A 80 10.44 4.09 23.64
C ALA A 80 11.94 4.26 23.87
N VAL A 81 12.49 5.46 23.70
CA VAL A 81 13.74 5.91 24.34
C VAL A 81 13.67 7.44 24.57
N SER A 82 14.09 7.84 25.76
CA SER A 82 13.98 9.16 26.37
C SER A 82 14.96 10.23 25.83
N GLN A 83 14.50 11.50 25.77
CA GLN A 83 15.25 12.77 25.95
C GLN A 83 16.04 13.37 24.72
N PRO A 84 16.44 14.68 24.72
CA PRO A 84 15.60 15.79 24.22
C PRO A 84 16.29 16.76 23.20
N VAL A 85 15.45 17.49 22.45
CA VAL A 85 15.59 18.82 21.78
C VAL A 85 16.99 19.32 21.34
N SER A 86 17.12 19.58 20.04
CA SER A 86 17.80 20.79 19.53
C SER A 86 17.20 21.23 18.18
N VAL A 87 16.44 22.32 18.23
CA VAL A 87 15.97 23.06 17.05
C VAL A 87 17.13 23.88 16.48
N ARG A 88 17.54 23.56 15.25
CA ARG A 88 18.45 24.40 14.45
C ARG A 88 17.71 24.88 13.21
N ALA A 89 17.22 26.11 13.27
CA ALA A 89 16.69 26.83 12.12
C ALA A 89 17.84 27.14 11.15
N ALA A 90 17.83 26.51 9.98
CA ALA A 90 18.67 26.87 8.86
C ALA A 90 17.76 27.11 7.64
N ASN A 91 17.89 28.31 7.08
CA ASN A 91 17.18 28.89 5.95
C ASN A 91 16.89 27.89 4.80
N ASN A 92 15.60 27.64 4.53
CA ASN A 92 15.13 26.58 3.61
C ASN A 92 14.49 27.10 2.30
N SER A 93 14.59 28.40 2.01
CA SER A 93 13.82 29.08 0.94
C SER A 93 14.15 28.61 -0.49
N ALA A 94 15.37 28.11 -0.74
CA ALA A 94 15.77 27.63 -2.07
C ALA A 94 15.18 26.24 -2.40
N ALA A 95 15.05 25.36 -1.40
CA ALA A 95 14.42 24.06 -1.56
C ALA A 95 12.90 24.20 -1.76
N GLU A 96 12.28 25.19 -1.11
CA GLU A 96 10.84 25.47 -1.22
C GLU A 96 10.43 25.98 -2.62
N MET A 97 11.29 26.79 -3.26
CA MET A 97 11.10 27.23 -4.64
C MET A 97 11.17 26.08 -5.65
N ASP A 98 12.02 25.08 -5.41
CA ASP A 98 12.13 23.93 -6.31
C ASP A 98 10.90 23.02 -6.22
N VAL A 99 10.39 22.79 -4.99
CA VAL A 99 9.13 22.05 -4.77
C VAL A 99 7.95 22.77 -5.42
N SER A 100 7.89 24.10 -5.31
CA SER A 100 6.82 24.90 -5.92
C SER A 100 6.83 24.80 -7.46
N LYS A 101 8.02 24.79 -8.07
CA LYS A 101 8.16 24.60 -9.54
C LYS A 101 7.76 23.20 -9.97
N GLN A 102 8.19 22.17 -9.23
CA GLN A 102 7.82 20.78 -9.51
C GLN A 102 6.30 20.58 -9.41
N LEU A 103 5.65 21.20 -8.41
CA LEU A 103 4.20 21.18 -8.25
C LEU A 103 3.49 21.83 -9.44
N MET A 104 3.91 23.03 -9.86
CA MET A 104 3.34 23.69 -11.04
C MET A 104 3.48 22.84 -12.30
N ALA A 105 4.66 22.25 -12.52
CA ALA A 105 4.90 21.38 -13.68
C ALA A 105 3.98 20.15 -13.68
N LEU A 106 3.72 19.56 -12.52
CA LEU A 106 2.82 18.42 -12.39
C LEU A 106 1.35 18.84 -12.61
N GLN A 107 0.94 19.99 -12.08
CA GLN A 107 -0.38 20.57 -12.34
C GLN A 107 -0.62 20.82 -13.83
N THR A 108 0.35 21.40 -14.53
CA THR A 108 0.24 21.63 -15.98
C THR A 108 0.09 20.32 -16.75
N LYS A 109 0.87 19.28 -16.41
CA LYS A 109 0.74 17.95 -17.04
C LYS A 109 -0.64 17.33 -16.81
N TYR A 110 -1.18 17.48 -15.61
CA TYR A 110 -2.50 16.96 -15.26
C TYR A 110 -3.62 17.69 -16.02
N ILE A 111 -3.56 19.02 -16.09
CA ILE A 111 -4.52 19.83 -16.85
C ILE A 111 -4.51 19.43 -18.33
N ALA A 112 -3.33 19.34 -18.94
CA ALA A 112 -3.20 18.95 -20.35
C ALA A 112 -3.78 17.56 -20.63
N LEU A 113 -3.63 16.62 -19.69
CA LEU A 113 -4.21 15.28 -19.81
C LEU A 113 -5.74 15.32 -19.75
N LEU A 114 -6.32 16.11 -18.83
CA LEU A 114 -7.77 16.29 -18.71
C LEU A 114 -8.35 16.97 -19.95
N GLU A 115 -7.66 17.98 -20.48
CA GLU A 115 -8.07 18.67 -21.71
C GLU A 115 -8.06 17.72 -22.91
N ALA A 116 -6.99 16.95 -23.10
CA ALA A 116 -6.92 15.95 -24.17
C ALA A 116 -8.01 14.88 -24.06
N TYR A 117 -8.32 14.45 -22.84
CA TYR A 117 -9.42 13.52 -22.58
C TYR A 117 -10.78 14.13 -22.92
N ASN A 118 -11.02 15.38 -22.52
CA ASN A 118 -12.24 16.10 -22.86
C ASN A 118 -12.38 16.31 -24.37
N GLU A 119 -11.31 16.69 -25.06
CA GLU A 119 -11.30 16.79 -26.52
C GLU A 119 -11.69 15.46 -27.18
N LEU A 120 -11.16 14.34 -26.68
CA LEU A 120 -11.51 13.02 -27.18
C LEU A 120 -13.00 12.69 -26.95
N LEU A 121 -13.52 13.01 -25.77
CA LEU A 121 -14.95 12.86 -25.48
C LEU A 121 -15.82 13.70 -26.40
N LEU A 122 -15.45 14.97 -26.64
CA LEU A 122 -16.16 15.84 -27.56
C LEU A 122 -16.08 15.32 -29.00
N LYS A 123 -14.96 14.73 -29.41
CA LYS A 123 -14.82 14.15 -30.75
C LYS A 123 -15.68 12.91 -30.96
N VAL A 124 -15.87 12.09 -29.92
CA VAL A 124 -16.66 10.85 -30.00
C VAL A 124 -18.15 11.09 -29.76
N TYR A 125 -18.50 12.04 -28.89
CA TYR A 125 -19.88 12.25 -28.41
C TYR A 125 -20.41 13.68 -28.64
N GLY A 126 -19.65 14.56 -29.29
CA GLY A 126 -20.10 15.90 -29.63
C GLY A 126 -21.26 15.88 -30.63
N PRO A 127 -22.16 16.87 -30.59
CA PRO A 127 -23.22 17.00 -31.59
C PRO A 127 -22.61 17.22 -32.98
N ARG A 128 -23.16 16.55 -34.00
CA ARG A 128 -22.75 16.68 -35.41
C ARG A 128 -23.02 18.07 -35.97
#